data_AF-A0A957EI27-F1
#
_entry.id   AF-A0A957EI27-F1
#
_cell.length_a   1.000
_cell.length_b   1.000
_cell.length_c   1.000
_cell.angle_alpha   90.00
_cell.angle_beta   90.00
_cell.angle_gamma   90.00
#
_symmetry.space_group_name_H-M   'P 1'
#
loop_
_entity.id
_entity.type
_entity.pdbx_description
1 polymer ?
#
loop_
_entity_poly.entity_id
_entity_poly.type
_entity_poly.pdbx_seq_one_letter_code
_entity_poly.pdbx_strand_id
1 'polypeptide(L)'
;MIKQLLMSLTFIMLLLTSCTTAQDDAQASPSTTVTEAQAEIDTPITQNDQQTLPSAVAVEIQAKMDALTAGALPPGMVVWIDAPGYRFEGASGSANLADGTPMSPEGAFRIGSITKMFTATVIMQLVEEGVLTLDDPLAQWLPEVAEELPYGDQITLRHLLTHTSGLFNVVEHESYYADLFTEMVVDEATGNVTLDCVARDPNDTLARYVYGKE
;
A
#
# COMPACT_ATOMS: atom_id res chain seq x y z
N MET A 1 -12.21 -32.30 -8.87
CA MET A 1 -13.13 -31.25 -8.41
C MET A 1 -12.37 -30.15 -7.63
N ILE A 2 -11.17 -29.77 -8.09
CA ILE A 2 -10.30 -28.72 -7.52
C ILE A 2 -9.55 -28.04 -8.70
N LYS A 3 -10.29 -27.74 -9.78
CA LYS A 3 -9.77 -27.04 -10.97
C LYS A 3 -10.70 -25.91 -11.44
N GLN A 4 -11.76 -25.60 -10.68
CA GLN A 4 -12.76 -24.60 -11.06
C GLN A 4 -12.78 -23.35 -10.15
N LEU A 5 -11.88 -23.24 -9.18
CA LEU A 5 -11.88 -22.09 -8.24
C LEU A 5 -10.80 -21.03 -8.54
N LEU A 6 -9.87 -21.28 -9.49
CA LEU A 6 -8.79 -20.33 -9.80
C LEU A 6 -9.03 -19.47 -11.06
N MET A 7 -10.18 -19.59 -11.73
CA MET A 7 -10.41 -18.95 -13.03
C MET A 7 -11.50 -17.87 -13.02
N SER A 8 -11.85 -17.35 -11.83
CA SER A 8 -12.93 -16.36 -11.67
C SER A 8 -12.49 -15.04 -11.00
N LEU A 9 -11.20 -14.74 -10.97
CA LEU A 9 -10.66 -13.46 -10.47
C LEU A 9 -10.09 -12.58 -11.59
N THR A 10 -10.71 -12.62 -12.77
CA THR A 10 -10.38 -11.75 -13.90
C THR A 10 -11.64 -11.05 -14.38
N PHE A 11 -12.18 -10.14 -13.56
CA PHE A 11 -12.91 -8.96 -14.00
C PHE A 11 -13.24 -8.09 -12.76
N ILE A 12 -13.29 -6.78 -12.95
CA ILE A 12 -13.45 -5.70 -11.96
C ILE A 12 -12.10 -5.13 -11.47
N MET A 13 -11.52 -4.20 -12.23
CA MET A 13 -11.75 -2.77 -12.00
C MET A 13 -11.14 -1.94 -13.14
N LEU A 14 -11.92 -1.74 -14.20
CA LEU A 14 -11.71 -0.66 -15.16
C LEU A 14 -12.66 0.46 -14.79
N LEU A 15 -12.18 1.49 -14.08
CA LEU A 15 -12.79 2.81 -14.05
C LEU A 15 -11.67 3.86 -14.06
N LEU A 16 -11.21 4.16 -15.27
CA LEU A 16 -10.72 5.49 -15.62
C LEU A 16 -11.92 6.36 -16.01
N THR A 17 -11.71 7.67 -15.91
CA THR A 17 -12.57 8.84 -16.26
C THR A 17 -13.38 9.41 -15.10
N SER A 18 -13.45 10.72 -14.83
CA SER A 18 -12.83 11.93 -15.40
C SER A 18 -13.20 13.13 -14.48
N CYS A 19 -12.56 14.28 -14.67
CA CYS A 19 -12.97 15.56 -14.08
C CYS A 19 -14.46 15.91 -14.37
N THR A 20 -15.16 16.22 -13.28
CA THR A 20 -16.33 17.09 -13.04
C THR A 20 -17.30 17.48 -14.17
N THR A 21 -18.60 17.18 -13.95
CA THR A 21 -19.69 18.19 -13.91
C THR A 21 -20.74 17.77 -12.89
N ALA A 22 -21.22 18.72 -12.09
CA ALA A 22 -22.23 18.53 -11.06
C ALA A 22 -23.58 18.07 -11.64
N GLN A 23 -24.17 17.03 -11.05
CA GLN A 23 -25.63 16.86 -11.04
C GLN A 23 -26.05 16.04 -9.81
N ASP A 24 -26.92 16.67 -9.03
CA ASP A 24 -27.63 16.16 -7.87
C ASP A 24 -28.56 15.00 -8.29
N ASP A 25 -28.54 13.88 -7.56
CA ASP A 25 -29.67 12.94 -7.47
C ASP A 25 -29.39 11.91 -6.36
N ALA A 26 -30.05 12.14 -5.23
CA ALA A 26 -30.21 11.17 -4.16
C ALA A 26 -31.11 10.01 -4.62
N GLN A 27 -30.64 8.77 -4.50
CA GLN A 27 -31.54 7.62 -4.28
C GLN A 27 -30.81 6.41 -3.68
N ALA A 28 -31.32 5.99 -2.52
CA ALA A 28 -30.91 4.82 -1.77
C ALA A 28 -31.46 3.51 -2.37
N SER A 29 -30.71 2.42 -2.21
CA SER A 29 -31.16 1.00 -2.21
C SER A 29 -29.95 0.09 -1.88
N PRO A 30 -30.14 -1.19 -1.51
CA PRO A 30 -30.59 -1.68 -0.22
C PRO A 30 -29.51 -2.53 0.50
N SER A 31 -29.53 -2.53 1.84
CA SER A 31 -28.71 -3.42 2.67
C SER A 31 -29.04 -4.88 2.42
N THR A 32 -28.02 -5.67 2.05
CA THR A 32 -28.09 -7.14 2.10
C THR A 32 -27.07 -7.63 3.12
N THR A 33 -27.58 -8.17 4.21
CA THR A 33 -26.83 -8.75 5.32
C THR A 33 -26.14 -10.04 4.88
N VAL A 34 -24.80 -10.08 4.95
CA VAL A 34 -24.04 -11.33 4.88
C VAL A 34 -23.56 -11.65 6.29
N THR A 35 -24.07 -12.77 6.81
CA THR A 35 -23.69 -13.33 8.11
C THR A 35 -22.34 -14.02 7.98
N GLU A 36 -21.27 -13.42 8.52
CA GLU A 36 -19.98 -14.08 8.72
C GLU A 36 -19.98 -14.85 10.05
N ALA A 37 -19.59 -16.12 9.96
CA ALA A 37 -19.36 -16.97 11.11
C ALA A 37 -18.10 -16.51 11.84
N GLN A 38 -18.25 -16.03 13.08
CA GLN A 38 -17.15 -15.67 13.96
C GLN A 38 -16.42 -16.95 14.43
N ALA A 39 -15.16 -17.08 14.05
CA ALA A 39 -14.23 -17.95 14.75
C ALA A 39 -13.74 -17.22 16.02
N GLU A 40 -13.82 -17.90 17.16
CA GLU A 40 -13.46 -17.41 18.49
C GLU A 40 -11.98 -16.98 18.56
N ILE A 41 -11.75 -15.67 18.65
CA ILE A 41 -10.64 -15.12 19.44
C ILE A 41 -11.28 -14.46 20.66
N ASP A 42 -11.89 -15.29 21.53
CA ASP A 42 -12.41 -14.85 22.82
C ASP A 42 -11.38 -15.17 23.90
N THR A 43 -10.34 -14.34 23.96
CA THR A 43 -9.70 -14.08 25.25
C THR A 43 -9.88 -12.59 25.50
N PRO A 44 -10.63 -12.18 26.53
CA PRO A 44 -10.77 -10.78 26.84
C PRO A 44 -9.39 -10.27 27.24
N ILE A 45 -8.76 -9.49 26.34
CA ILE A 45 -7.66 -8.62 26.73
C ILE A 45 -8.28 -7.69 27.78
N THR A 46 -7.96 -7.98 29.03
CA THR A 46 -8.40 -7.21 30.18
C THR A 46 -7.83 -5.82 29.94
N GLN A 47 -8.69 -4.85 29.57
CA GLN A 47 -8.34 -3.43 29.48
C GLN A 47 -8.01 -2.95 30.89
N ASN A 48 -6.77 -3.19 31.32
CA ASN A 48 -6.28 -2.84 32.63
C ASN A 48 -5.67 -1.43 32.55
N ASP A 49 -6.37 -0.45 33.13
CA ASP A 49 -5.93 0.91 33.46
C ASP A 49 -4.96 1.58 32.45
N GLN A 50 -5.50 1.96 31.28
CA GLN A 50 -4.77 2.77 30.30
C GLN A 50 -4.65 4.22 30.78
N GLN A 51 -3.48 4.58 31.29
CA GLN A 51 -3.16 5.98 31.57
C GLN A 51 -2.91 6.73 30.25
N THR A 52 -3.56 7.86 30.06
CA THR A 52 -3.26 8.78 28.95
C THR A 52 -1.89 9.42 29.16
N LEU A 53 -1.20 9.79 28.06
CA LEU A 53 0.05 10.55 28.17
C LEU A 53 -0.16 11.81 29.03
N PRO A 54 0.81 12.21 29.89
CA PRO A 54 0.69 13.43 30.67
C PRO A 54 0.32 14.60 29.76
N SER A 55 -0.68 15.39 30.14
CA SER A 55 -1.25 16.44 29.28
C SER A 55 -0.21 17.42 28.74
N ALA A 56 0.80 17.76 29.54
CA ALA A 56 1.91 18.61 29.10
C ALA A 56 2.68 18.02 27.92
N VAL A 57 2.92 16.69 27.93
CA VAL A 57 3.63 15.98 26.85
C VAL A 57 2.74 15.87 25.62
N ALA A 58 1.46 15.56 25.78
CA ALA A 58 0.51 15.50 24.66
C ALA A 58 0.39 16.86 23.95
N VAL A 59 0.33 17.96 24.72
CA VAL A 59 0.34 19.33 24.18
C VAL A 59 1.63 19.62 23.43
N GLU A 60 2.78 19.20 23.97
CA GLU A 60 4.06 19.39 23.29
C GLU A 60 4.13 18.63 21.96
N ILE A 61 3.67 17.37 21.92
CA ILE A 61 3.63 16.56 20.71
C ILE A 61 2.73 17.23 19.66
N GLN A 62 1.51 17.63 20.03
CA GLN A 62 0.60 18.30 19.11
C GLN A 62 1.20 19.61 18.58
N ALA A 63 1.81 20.44 19.43
CA ALA A 63 2.44 21.68 19.00
C ALA A 63 3.60 21.46 18.00
N LYS A 64 4.37 20.37 18.16
CA LYS A 64 5.40 19.98 17.17
C LYS A 64 4.78 19.54 15.85
N MET A 65 3.69 18.77 15.90
CA MET A 65 2.96 18.37 14.69
C MET A 65 2.44 19.60 13.93
N ASP A 66 1.81 20.54 14.64
CA ASP A 66 1.30 21.78 14.06
C ASP A 66 2.42 22.65 13.47
N ALA A 67 3.59 22.71 14.11
CA ALA A 67 4.74 23.42 13.57
C ALA A 67 5.30 22.77 12.30
N LEU A 68 5.27 21.43 12.19
CA LEU A 68 5.76 20.70 11.01
C LEU A 68 4.81 20.84 9.82
N THR A 69 3.50 20.84 10.07
CA THR A 69 2.47 20.96 9.02
C THR A 69 2.15 22.41 8.62
N ALA A 70 2.59 23.39 9.42
CA ALA A 70 2.52 24.81 9.05
C ALA A 70 3.45 25.17 7.86
N GLY A 71 4.47 24.34 7.58
CA GLY A 71 5.31 24.44 6.40
C GLY A 71 4.64 23.87 5.14
N ALA A 72 5.40 23.76 4.04
CA ALA A 72 4.88 23.18 2.80
C ALA A 72 4.78 21.65 2.83
N LEU A 73 5.67 20.96 3.56
CA LEU A 73 5.71 19.49 3.63
C LEU A 73 6.12 18.99 5.03
N PRO A 74 5.45 17.95 5.56
CA PRO A 74 4.29 17.28 4.97
C PRO A 74 3.02 18.15 5.11
N PRO A 75 2.08 18.07 4.14
CA PRO A 75 0.85 18.87 4.16
C PRO A 75 -0.10 18.49 5.30
N GLY A 76 0.04 17.28 5.83
CA GLY A 76 -0.66 16.80 7.00
C GLY A 76 -0.02 15.53 7.55
N MET A 77 -0.33 15.20 8.79
CA MET A 77 0.19 14.02 9.48
C MET A 77 -0.76 13.53 10.57
N VAL A 78 -0.67 12.24 10.87
CA VAL A 78 -1.29 11.59 12.02
C VAL A 78 -0.19 10.92 12.82
N VAL A 79 -0.27 11.00 14.15
CA VAL A 79 0.64 10.32 15.07
C VAL A 79 -0.18 9.52 16.06
N TRP A 80 0.14 8.23 16.17
CA TRP A 80 -0.44 7.30 17.13
C TRP A 80 0.68 6.74 18.02
N ILE A 81 0.47 6.80 19.33
CA ILE A 81 1.36 6.20 20.33
C ILE A 81 0.50 5.28 21.18
N ASP A 82 0.87 4.00 21.20
CA ASP A 82 0.28 2.99 22.07
C ASP A 82 1.39 2.15 22.69
N ALA A 83 1.60 2.36 23.99
CA ALA A 83 2.57 1.66 24.80
C ALA A 83 2.02 1.47 26.22
N PRO A 84 2.56 0.54 27.02
CA PRO A 84 2.08 0.33 28.39
C PRO A 84 2.07 1.63 29.20
N GLY A 85 0.87 2.11 29.57
CA GLY A 85 0.65 3.34 30.33
C GLY A 85 0.79 4.66 29.54
N TYR A 86 0.90 4.61 28.21
CA TYR A 86 1.02 5.79 27.35
C TYR A 86 0.15 5.66 26.11
N ARG A 87 -0.79 6.59 25.94
CA ARG A 87 -1.60 6.71 24.73
C ARG A 87 -1.66 8.14 24.22
N PHE A 88 -1.46 8.32 22.93
CA PHE A 88 -1.65 9.58 22.21
C PHE A 88 -2.18 9.29 20.81
N GLU A 89 -3.09 10.15 20.39
CA GLU A 89 -3.64 10.19 19.05
C GLU A 89 -3.75 11.66 18.67
N GLY A 90 -3.12 12.04 17.57
CA GLY A 90 -3.12 13.41 17.09
C GLY A 90 -3.14 13.45 15.58
N ALA A 91 -3.72 14.52 15.04
CA ALA A 91 -3.69 14.84 13.63
C ALA A 91 -3.36 16.32 13.46
N SER A 92 -2.71 16.67 12.35
CA SER A 92 -2.41 18.05 12.01
C SER A 92 -2.33 18.24 10.49
N GLY A 93 -2.58 19.46 10.02
CA GLY A 93 -2.56 19.81 8.60
C GLY A 93 -3.78 19.30 7.82
N SER A 94 -3.59 19.09 6.52
CA SER A 94 -4.66 18.79 5.56
C SER A 94 -4.49 17.40 4.93
N ALA A 95 -5.61 16.67 4.85
CA ALA A 95 -5.72 15.42 4.11
C ALA A 95 -5.89 15.63 2.59
N ASN A 96 -6.46 16.78 2.18
CA ASN A 96 -6.63 17.14 0.78
C ASN A 96 -6.34 18.62 0.56
N LEU A 97 -5.25 18.91 -0.15
CA LEU A 97 -4.82 20.27 -0.44
C LEU A 97 -5.77 21.04 -1.38
N ALA A 98 -6.56 20.35 -2.20
CA ALA A 98 -7.43 20.99 -3.19
C ALA A 98 -8.64 21.67 -2.54
N ASP A 99 -9.24 21.03 -1.54
CA ASP A 99 -10.43 21.52 -0.83
C ASP A 99 -10.14 21.92 0.63
N GLY A 100 -8.91 21.73 1.09
CA GLY A 100 -8.48 22.06 2.45
C GLY A 100 -9.03 21.12 3.52
N THR A 101 -9.50 19.92 3.16
CA THR A 101 -10.02 18.94 4.13
C THR A 101 -8.98 18.70 5.23
N PRO A 102 -9.35 18.86 6.52
CA PRO A 102 -8.41 18.68 7.62
C PRO A 102 -8.01 17.21 7.76
N MET A 103 -6.81 16.98 8.30
CA MET A 103 -6.38 15.64 8.65
C MET A 103 -7.22 15.08 9.81
N SER A 104 -7.59 13.80 9.74
CA SER A 104 -8.30 13.07 10.80
C SER A 104 -7.46 11.87 11.26
N PRO A 105 -7.40 11.58 12.57
CA PRO A 105 -6.72 10.39 13.08
C PRO A 105 -7.24 9.06 12.50
N GLU A 106 -8.51 9.03 12.12
CA GLU A 106 -9.20 7.88 11.52
C GLU A 106 -9.14 7.87 9.98
N GLY A 107 -8.37 8.79 9.39
CA GLY A 107 -8.19 8.90 7.95
C GLY A 107 -7.54 7.68 7.32
N ALA A 108 -7.92 7.37 6.08
CA ALA A 108 -7.28 6.32 5.29
C ALA A 108 -6.02 6.83 4.58
N PHE A 109 -4.94 6.04 4.62
CA PHE A 109 -3.67 6.35 3.99
C PHE A 109 -3.24 5.27 2.99
N ARG A 110 -2.56 5.68 1.93
CA ARG A 110 -1.77 4.75 1.11
C ARG A 110 -0.47 4.45 1.87
N ILE A 111 -0.42 3.29 2.53
CA ILE A 111 0.68 2.92 3.44
C ILE A 111 1.97 2.45 2.75
N GLY A 112 1.98 2.36 1.42
CA GLY A 112 3.17 2.02 0.64
C GLY A 112 3.83 0.71 1.07
N SER A 113 5.14 0.74 1.31
CA SER A 113 5.93 -0.46 1.66
C SER A 113 5.54 -1.11 2.99
N ILE A 114 4.73 -0.47 3.85
CA ILE A 114 4.19 -1.12 5.06
C ILE A 114 3.37 -2.37 4.67
N THR A 115 2.75 -2.40 3.49
CA THR A 115 2.03 -3.58 2.96
C THR A 115 2.87 -4.87 3.00
N LYS A 116 4.20 -4.80 2.85
CA LYS A 116 5.09 -5.97 2.88
C LYS A 116 4.98 -6.75 4.20
N MET A 117 4.76 -6.05 5.33
CA MET A 117 4.57 -6.70 6.62
C MET A 117 3.32 -7.58 6.62
N PHE A 118 2.22 -7.11 6.04
CA PHE A 118 0.99 -7.88 5.92
C PHE A 118 1.17 -9.10 5.00
N THR A 119 1.82 -8.91 3.85
CA THR A 119 2.15 -10.02 2.95
C THR A 119 3.04 -11.07 3.64
N ALA A 120 4.06 -10.64 4.39
CA ALA A 120 4.91 -11.53 5.15
C ALA A 120 4.11 -12.31 6.22
N THR A 121 3.20 -11.65 6.93
CA THR A 121 2.31 -12.32 7.90
C THR A 121 1.47 -13.41 7.24
N VAL A 122 0.85 -13.14 6.10
CA VAL A 122 0.07 -14.15 5.37
C VAL A 122 0.95 -15.33 4.94
N ILE A 123 2.16 -15.08 4.45
CA ILE A 123 3.10 -16.16 4.10
C ILE A 123 3.46 -16.99 5.35
N MET A 124 3.72 -16.35 6.49
CA MET A 124 4.03 -17.08 7.72
C MET A 124 2.84 -17.89 8.25
N GLN A 125 1.61 -17.39 8.11
CA GLN A 125 0.40 -18.17 8.43
C GLN A 125 0.30 -19.44 7.56
N LEU A 126 0.59 -19.33 6.26
CA LEU A 126 0.64 -20.49 5.36
C LEU A 126 1.76 -21.48 5.72
N VAL A 127 2.89 -21.01 6.27
CA VAL A 127 3.95 -21.87 6.83
C VAL A 127 3.42 -22.63 8.06
N GLU A 128 2.75 -21.93 8.99
CA GLU A 128 2.19 -22.52 10.20
C GLU A 128 1.12 -23.57 9.90
N GLU A 129 0.31 -23.33 8.86
CA GLU A 129 -0.69 -24.27 8.35
C GLU A 129 -0.08 -25.45 7.57
N GLY A 130 1.23 -25.43 7.31
CA GLY A 130 1.94 -26.47 6.55
C GLY A 130 1.59 -26.48 5.06
N VAL A 131 1.03 -25.39 4.53
CA VAL A 131 0.68 -25.25 3.11
C VAL A 131 1.94 -25.08 2.26
N LEU A 132 2.91 -24.32 2.76
CA LEU A 132 4.20 -24.06 2.12
C LEU A 132 5.33 -24.08 3.15
N THR A 133 6.58 -24.13 2.68
CA THR A 133 7.76 -23.92 3.53
C THR A 133 8.58 -22.73 3.05
N LEU A 134 9.30 -22.09 3.96
CA LEU A 134 10.18 -20.96 3.59
C LEU A 134 11.30 -21.37 2.64
N ASP A 135 11.67 -22.65 2.62
CA ASP A 135 12.74 -23.17 1.76
C ASP A 135 12.19 -23.71 0.43
N ASP A 136 10.88 -23.59 0.19
CA ASP A 136 10.30 -23.90 -1.11
C ASP A 136 10.88 -22.95 -2.18
N PRO A 137 11.24 -23.47 -3.36
CA PRO A 137 11.66 -22.65 -4.47
C PRO A 137 10.47 -21.85 -5.02
N LEU A 138 10.72 -20.62 -5.46
CA LEU A 138 9.74 -19.72 -6.06
C LEU A 138 9.00 -20.40 -7.23
N ALA A 139 9.74 -21.13 -8.06
CA ALA A 139 9.22 -21.85 -9.22
C ALA A 139 8.12 -22.88 -8.88
N GLN A 140 8.04 -23.36 -7.63
CA GLN A 140 6.96 -24.24 -7.19
C GLN A 140 5.62 -23.50 -7.10
N TRP A 141 5.64 -22.24 -6.70
CA TRP A 141 4.45 -21.45 -6.37
C TRP A 141 4.07 -20.45 -7.47
N LEU A 142 5.08 -19.91 -8.16
CA LEU A 142 4.93 -18.91 -9.21
C LEU A 142 5.83 -19.27 -10.40
N PRO A 143 5.55 -20.38 -11.11
CA PRO A 143 6.41 -20.86 -12.20
C PRO A 143 6.58 -19.83 -13.31
N GLU A 144 5.50 -19.17 -13.73
CA GLU A 144 5.52 -18.14 -14.77
C GLU A 144 6.39 -16.94 -14.39
N VAL A 145 6.44 -16.58 -13.10
CA VAL A 145 7.30 -15.49 -12.60
C VAL A 145 8.75 -15.95 -12.51
N ALA A 146 8.99 -17.17 -12.04
CA ALA A 146 10.33 -17.72 -11.93
C ALA A 146 11.02 -17.87 -13.30
N GLU A 147 10.27 -18.20 -14.36
CA GLU A 147 10.78 -18.30 -15.73
C GLU A 147 11.29 -16.96 -16.28
N GLU A 148 10.72 -15.85 -15.83
CA GLU A 148 11.12 -14.50 -16.23
C GLU A 148 12.31 -13.96 -15.44
N LEU A 149 12.69 -14.64 -14.35
CA LEU A 149 13.71 -14.19 -13.41
C LEU A 149 15.05 -14.93 -13.60
N PRO A 150 16.18 -14.20 -13.61
CA PRO A 150 17.49 -14.82 -13.49
C PRO A 150 17.57 -15.69 -12.22
N TYR A 151 17.91 -16.97 -12.39
CA TYR A 151 17.98 -17.94 -11.29
C TYR A 151 16.67 -18.10 -10.50
N GLY A 152 15.51 -17.86 -11.12
CA GLY A 152 14.20 -17.95 -10.47
C GLY A 152 13.88 -19.34 -9.89
N ASP A 153 14.53 -20.39 -10.39
CA ASP A 153 14.48 -21.76 -9.87
C ASP A 153 15.25 -21.96 -8.55
N GLN A 154 16.17 -21.05 -8.22
CA GLN A 154 17.00 -21.06 -7.00
C GLN A 154 16.55 -20.06 -5.93
N ILE A 155 15.68 -19.10 -6.29
CA ILE A 155 15.10 -18.16 -5.33
C ILE A 155 14.11 -18.93 -4.45
N THR A 156 14.26 -18.85 -3.12
CA THR A 156 13.30 -19.42 -2.17
C THR A 156 12.36 -18.36 -1.62
N LEU A 157 11.24 -18.79 -1.03
CA LEU A 157 10.34 -17.87 -0.33
C LEU A 157 11.04 -17.12 0.81
N ARG A 158 11.99 -17.76 1.50
CA ARG A 158 12.87 -17.15 2.50
C ARG A 158 13.65 -15.99 1.90
N HIS A 159 14.28 -16.19 0.75
CA HIS A 159 15.05 -15.14 0.08
C HIS A 159 14.19 -13.91 -0.25
N LEU A 160 12.93 -14.11 -0.63
CA LEU A 160 12.01 -13.01 -0.89
C LEU A 160 11.64 -12.25 0.39
N LEU A 161 11.28 -12.96 1.46
CA LEU A 161 10.94 -12.34 2.76
C LEU A 161 12.11 -11.60 3.40
N THR A 162 13.35 -12.06 3.18
CA THR A 162 14.56 -11.45 3.75
C THR A 162 15.24 -10.46 2.81
N HIS A 163 14.67 -10.18 1.64
CA HIS A 163 15.29 -9.32 0.62
C HIS A 163 16.71 -9.76 0.21
N THR A 164 16.95 -11.08 0.12
CA THR A 164 18.23 -11.68 -0.28
C THR A 164 18.13 -12.54 -1.55
N SER A 165 17.07 -12.38 -2.33
CA SER A 165 16.86 -13.10 -3.60
C SER A 165 17.76 -12.63 -4.73
N GLY A 166 18.41 -11.48 -4.58
CA GLY A 166 19.18 -10.84 -5.64
C GLY A 166 18.31 -10.12 -6.69
N LEU A 167 16.99 -10.03 -6.46
CA LEU A 167 16.11 -9.23 -7.31
C LEU A 167 16.48 -7.76 -7.26
N PHE A 168 16.50 -7.13 -8.42
CA PHE A 168 16.90 -5.74 -8.58
C PHE A 168 15.92 -4.79 -7.87
N ASN A 169 16.46 -3.79 -7.16
CA ASN A 169 15.65 -2.75 -6.56
C ASN A 169 15.31 -1.67 -7.60
N VAL A 170 14.15 -1.84 -8.24
CA VAL A 170 13.64 -0.87 -9.23
C VAL A 170 13.50 0.54 -8.68
N VAL A 171 13.24 0.68 -7.37
CA VAL A 171 13.04 1.97 -6.71
C VAL A 171 14.35 2.78 -6.64
N GLU A 172 15.50 2.11 -6.68
CA GLU A 172 16.82 2.75 -6.69
C GLU A 172 17.31 3.09 -8.10
N HIS A 173 16.56 2.71 -9.14
CA HIS A 173 16.88 3.10 -10.50
C HIS A 173 16.41 4.54 -10.73
N GLU A 174 17.34 5.43 -11.05
CA GLU A 174 17.10 6.88 -11.15
C GLU A 174 15.97 7.23 -12.13
N SER A 175 15.82 6.45 -13.21
CA SER A 175 14.75 6.62 -14.20
C SER A 175 13.42 5.96 -13.84
N TYR A 176 13.36 5.08 -12.83
CA TYR A 176 12.14 4.33 -12.51
C TYR A 176 11.00 5.23 -12.02
N TYR A 177 11.32 6.17 -11.13
CA TYR A 177 10.33 7.13 -10.64
C TYR A 177 9.86 8.10 -11.73
N ALA A 178 10.78 8.56 -12.58
CA ALA A 178 10.43 9.35 -13.74
C ALA A 178 9.49 8.56 -14.65
N ASP A 179 9.83 7.31 -14.98
CA ASP A 179 9.03 6.47 -15.87
C ASP A 179 7.67 6.05 -15.31
N LEU A 180 7.53 5.90 -14.00
CA LEU A 180 6.26 5.52 -13.36
C LEU A 180 5.26 6.66 -13.27
N PHE A 181 5.76 7.89 -13.06
CA PHE A 181 4.91 9.01 -12.70
C PHE A 181 4.89 10.10 -13.75
N THR A 182 5.77 10.08 -14.75
CA THR A 182 5.95 11.20 -15.66
C THR A 182 6.36 10.77 -17.07
N GLU A 183 5.64 11.23 -18.08
CA GLU A 183 6.12 11.21 -19.45
C GLU A 183 6.48 12.61 -19.89
N MET A 184 7.64 12.71 -20.52
CA MET A 184 8.06 13.92 -21.20
C MET A 184 7.36 13.95 -22.56
N VAL A 185 6.31 14.76 -22.67
CA VAL A 185 5.61 14.97 -23.93
C VAL A 185 6.24 16.17 -24.63
N VAL A 186 6.82 15.92 -25.81
CA VAL A 186 7.32 16.98 -26.67
C VAL A 186 6.24 17.29 -27.70
N ASP A 187 5.69 18.50 -27.65
CA ASP A 187 4.87 19.02 -28.73
C ASP A 187 5.80 19.38 -29.89
N GLU A 188 5.87 18.53 -30.92
CA GLU A 188 6.74 18.73 -32.08
C GLU A 188 6.37 19.98 -32.90
N ALA A 189 5.14 20.48 -32.80
CA ALA A 189 4.69 21.66 -33.53
C ALA A 189 5.10 22.97 -32.82
N THR A 190 5.11 22.97 -31.48
CA THR A 190 5.46 24.15 -30.68
C THR A 190 6.87 24.10 -30.09
N GLY A 191 7.50 22.93 -30.07
CA GLY A 191 8.79 22.67 -29.43
C GLY A 191 8.74 22.66 -27.90
N ASN A 192 7.54 22.70 -27.30
CA ASN A 192 7.37 22.71 -25.85
C ASN A 192 7.48 21.30 -25.27
N VAL A 193 8.03 21.23 -24.06
CA VAL A 193 8.14 20.00 -23.28
C VAL A 193 7.19 20.10 -22.08
N THR A 194 6.24 19.17 -21.96
CA THR A 194 5.37 19.03 -20.79
C THR A 194 5.65 17.72 -20.07
N LEU A 195 5.33 17.70 -18.78
CA LEU A 195 5.40 16.52 -17.92
C LEU A 195 3.98 16.08 -17.62
N ASP A 196 3.53 15.01 -18.27
CA ASP A 196 2.20 14.46 -18.07
C ASP A 196 2.25 13.27 -17.12
N CYS A 197 1.27 13.17 -16.21
CA CYS A 197 1.11 11.98 -15.38
C CYS A 197 0.66 10.81 -16.26
N VAL A 198 1.48 9.76 -16.35
CA VAL A 198 1.12 8.58 -17.15
C VAL A 198 0.66 7.45 -16.26
N ALA A 199 -0.46 6.83 -16.65
CA ALA A 199 -0.85 5.52 -16.17
C ALA A 199 -0.20 4.46 -17.08
N ARG A 200 1.05 4.07 -16.80
CA ARG A 200 1.71 2.95 -17.49
C ARG A 200 1.26 1.62 -16.90
N ASP A 201 1.23 0.57 -17.73
CA ASP A 201 1.06 -0.79 -17.24
C ASP A 201 2.27 -1.14 -16.34
N PRO A 202 2.06 -1.50 -15.07
CA PRO A 202 3.14 -1.87 -14.17
C PRO A 202 4.03 -2.99 -14.70
N ASN A 203 3.49 -3.90 -15.51
CA ASN A 203 4.23 -5.04 -16.06
C ASN A 203 5.27 -4.62 -17.11
N ASP A 204 5.00 -3.56 -17.86
CA ASP A 204 5.90 -3.02 -18.89
C ASP A 204 7.15 -2.39 -18.26
N THR A 205 6.95 -1.74 -17.10
CA THR A 205 8.04 -1.17 -16.31
C THR A 205 8.88 -2.25 -15.64
N LEU A 206 8.25 -3.33 -15.16
CA LEU A 206 8.97 -4.48 -14.59
C LEU A 206 9.78 -5.22 -15.67
N ALA A 207 9.26 -5.40 -16.88
CA ALA A 207 10.00 -6.04 -17.96
C ALA A 207 11.29 -5.30 -18.33
N ARG A 208 11.20 -3.97 -18.46
CA ARG A 208 12.35 -3.12 -18.77
C ARG A 208 13.42 -3.13 -17.69
N TYR A 209 13.02 -2.99 -16.42
CA TYR A 209 13.97 -2.74 -15.33
C TYR A 209 14.33 -3.98 -14.48
N VAL A 210 13.50 -5.02 -14.47
CA VAL A 210 13.70 -6.24 -13.67
C VAL A 210 14.12 -7.41 -14.54
N TYR A 211 13.47 -7.61 -15.69
CA TYR A 211 13.72 -8.78 -16.54
C TYR A 211 14.79 -8.53 -17.61
N GLY A 212 15.27 -7.29 -17.76
CA GLY A 212 16.28 -6.93 -18.75
C GLY A 212 15.82 -7.17 -20.20
N LYS A 213 14.50 -7.15 -20.44
CA LYS A 213 13.89 -7.33 -21.75
C LYS A 213 13.57 -5.95 -22.32
N GLU A 214 14.23 -5.59 -23.43
CA GLU A 214 13.83 -4.47 -24.30
C GLU A 214 12.73 -4.89 -25.29
#